data_AF-A0A419K4E9-F1
#
_entry.id   AF-A0A419K4E9-F1
#
_cell.length_a   1.000
_cell.length_b   1.000
_cell.length_c   1.000
_cell.angle_alpha   90.00
_cell.angle_beta   90.00
_cell.angle_gamma   90.00
#
_symmetry.space_group_name_H-M   'P 1'
#
loop_
_entity.id
_entity.type
_entity.pdbx_description
1 polymer ?
#
loop_
_entity_poly.entity_id
_entity_poly.type
_entity_poly.pdbx_seq_one_letter_code
_entity_poly.pdbx_strand_id
1 'polypeptide(L)'
;MSADPKIVPDAKPLPKLDIHEMFTLAYGGAKIVKAEALKYKLPNQRLRVVRFSNSLKSGGTEIVGVFNSTTPEVTWKPRLLAVSIVCEMNPKGIGAILSALGDRPVYGISTGRNSLTVFTSLGGEERLLKRLHRLGVCKALSCRGGIGLLEVTHPSFIDSPGWVAKVSGALTSKGINIIEITTSKATINVFIDESNLEEAVKAVRRIFERKVAILGATGTVGQRFIELLKDHPWFDISVLAASERSMGKRYRDACKWRLESEMPKEIGEMTVVKTSLKAIKEAEDVDLTFSALPSSVAGPVEEEIAKEYPVISKASAHRLDEDVPLLIPEVNPEHLGLIEVQRKRRGWRGFISTDPNCSTIQLAITLKPLMEFGLKRVIVSTMQALSGAGYPGVPSLDIIDNVIPYIPKEEEKLQLESLKILGTFDGVKVKPADIIISASCNRVNVRDGHLEAVFVELEDNPTPEEVEEAFRNFRGEPQRLKLPTAPEKPIIVRDEPDRPQPRYDRDEGGGMSVVVGRVRRDPALTVKYLCLGHNTIRGAAGAGVLSAELMVAKGIL
;
A
#
# COMPACT_ATOMS: atom_id res chain seq x y z
N MET A 1 -22.77 -24.56 -21.20
CA MET A 1 -22.76 -25.72 -20.28
C MET A 1 -23.32 -25.24 -18.96
N SER A 2 -24.39 -25.84 -18.45
CA SER A 2 -24.93 -25.48 -17.13
C SER A 2 -24.18 -26.28 -16.06
N ALA A 3 -23.74 -25.60 -15.00
CA ALA A 3 -23.17 -26.23 -13.81
C ALA A 3 -24.24 -26.58 -12.76
N ASP A 4 -25.52 -26.63 -13.16
CA ASP A 4 -26.61 -26.99 -12.26
C ASP A 4 -26.48 -28.48 -11.86
N PRO A 5 -26.27 -28.78 -10.56
CA PRO A 5 -26.19 -30.16 -10.08
C PRO A 5 -27.48 -30.96 -10.29
N LYS A 6 -28.61 -30.33 -10.63
CA LYS A 6 -29.84 -31.03 -11.07
C LYS A 6 -29.73 -31.61 -12.48
N ILE A 7 -28.80 -31.09 -13.29
CA ILE A 7 -28.61 -31.46 -14.70
C ILE A 7 -27.40 -32.39 -14.85
N VAL A 8 -26.47 -32.38 -13.88
CA VAL A 8 -25.26 -33.21 -13.87
C VAL A 8 -25.35 -34.27 -12.75
N PRO A 9 -25.71 -35.52 -13.06
CA PRO A 9 -26.03 -36.54 -12.05
C PRO A 9 -24.85 -36.92 -11.13
N ASP A 10 -23.61 -36.72 -11.58
CA ASP A 10 -22.39 -37.03 -10.83
C ASP A 10 -21.74 -35.79 -10.18
N ALA A 11 -22.46 -34.67 -10.08
CA ALA A 11 -21.93 -33.44 -9.49
C ALA A 11 -21.56 -33.63 -8.02
N LYS A 12 -20.29 -33.36 -7.67
CA LYS A 12 -19.79 -33.40 -6.29
C LYS A 12 -19.68 -31.98 -5.71
N PRO A 13 -20.04 -31.77 -4.43
CA PRO A 13 -19.84 -30.47 -3.79
C PRO A 13 -18.34 -30.20 -3.60
N LEU A 14 -17.90 -29.01 -4.01
CA LEU A 14 -16.56 -28.53 -3.69
C LEU A 14 -16.54 -28.07 -2.22
N PRO A 15 -15.55 -28.47 -1.41
CA PRO A 15 -15.49 -28.07 0.00
C PRO A 15 -15.11 -26.59 0.15
N LYS A 16 -14.28 -26.07 -0.75
CA LYS A 16 -13.81 -24.69 -0.79
C LYS A 16 -13.82 -24.17 -2.22
N LEU A 17 -14.04 -22.87 -2.36
CA LEU A 17 -13.95 -22.16 -3.63
C LEU A 17 -13.31 -20.80 -3.37
N ASP A 18 -12.40 -20.38 -4.23
CA ASP A 18 -11.82 -19.05 -4.14
C ASP A 18 -12.83 -17.96 -4.53
N ILE A 19 -12.68 -16.75 -3.98
CA ILE A 19 -13.61 -15.65 -4.22
C ILE A 19 -13.67 -15.22 -5.69
N HIS A 20 -12.56 -15.30 -6.43
CA HIS A 20 -12.49 -14.96 -7.85
C HIS A 20 -13.22 -16.00 -8.72
N GLU A 21 -13.09 -17.28 -8.36
CA GLU A 21 -13.85 -18.38 -8.96
C GLU A 21 -15.35 -18.22 -8.70
N MET A 22 -15.73 -17.93 -7.45
CA MET A 22 -17.12 -17.70 -7.06
C MET A 22 -17.74 -16.50 -7.80
N PHE A 23 -16.99 -15.42 -7.96
CA PHE A 23 -17.41 -14.23 -8.69
C PHE A 23 -17.66 -14.53 -10.18
N THR A 24 -16.81 -15.36 -10.78
CA THR A 24 -17.00 -15.83 -12.16
C THR A 24 -18.26 -16.69 -12.28
N LEU A 25 -18.48 -17.63 -11.35
CA LEU A 25 -19.68 -18.47 -11.33
C LEU A 25 -20.97 -17.68 -11.08
N ALA A 26 -20.90 -16.58 -10.31
CA ALA A 26 -22.02 -15.70 -10.05
C ALA A 26 -22.54 -15.00 -11.31
N TYR A 27 -21.66 -14.65 -12.26
CA TYR A 27 -22.07 -14.05 -13.55
C TYR A 27 -22.38 -15.09 -14.64
N GLY A 28 -21.57 -16.13 -14.77
CA GLY A 28 -21.59 -17.05 -15.93
C GLY A 28 -22.11 -18.47 -15.67
N GLY A 29 -22.42 -18.81 -14.42
CA GLY A 29 -22.80 -20.16 -14.00
C GLY A 29 -24.20 -20.25 -13.38
N ALA A 30 -24.32 -20.98 -12.27
CA ALA A 30 -25.58 -21.24 -11.57
C ALA A 30 -26.19 -20.01 -10.85
N LYS A 31 -25.53 -18.85 -10.88
CA LYS A 31 -25.99 -17.56 -10.33
C LYS A 31 -26.50 -17.64 -8.88
N ILE A 32 -25.83 -18.44 -8.06
CA ILE A 32 -26.27 -18.80 -6.70
C ILE A 32 -26.10 -17.63 -5.71
N VAL A 33 -25.22 -16.67 -6.02
CA VAL A 33 -24.96 -15.47 -5.22
C VAL A 33 -24.93 -14.26 -6.15
N LYS A 34 -25.40 -13.10 -5.68
CA LYS A 34 -25.26 -11.82 -6.39
C LYS A 34 -23.78 -11.42 -6.40
N ALA A 35 -23.18 -11.32 -7.58
CA ALA A 35 -21.74 -11.14 -7.73
C ALA A 35 -21.23 -9.87 -7.02
N GLU A 36 -21.99 -8.78 -7.05
CA GLU A 36 -21.64 -7.52 -6.40
C GLU A 36 -21.52 -7.66 -4.88
N ALA A 37 -22.26 -8.58 -4.25
CA ALA A 37 -22.18 -8.81 -2.81
C ALA A 37 -20.82 -9.41 -2.38
N LEU A 38 -20.14 -10.14 -3.27
CA LEU A 38 -18.84 -10.73 -2.99
C LEU A 38 -17.74 -9.67 -2.85
N LYS A 39 -17.91 -8.48 -3.48
CA LYS A 39 -16.97 -7.35 -3.36
C LYS A 39 -16.83 -6.84 -1.93
N TYR A 40 -17.81 -7.12 -1.06
CA TYR A 40 -17.86 -6.63 0.32
C TYR A 40 -17.47 -7.68 1.37
N LYS A 41 -17.01 -8.87 0.96
CA LYS A 41 -16.60 -9.92 1.89
C LYS A 41 -15.35 -9.47 2.66
N LEU A 42 -15.43 -9.41 3.99
CA LEU A 42 -14.29 -9.06 4.84
C LEU A 42 -13.38 -10.28 5.11
N PRO A 43 -12.09 -10.07 5.44
CA PRO A 43 -11.14 -11.17 5.71
C PRO A 43 -11.62 -12.13 6.80
N ASN A 44 -12.21 -11.57 7.86
CA ASN A 44 -12.70 -12.35 9.02
C ASN A 44 -14.14 -12.87 8.83
N GLN A 45 -14.78 -12.55 7.71
CA GLN A 45 -16.14 -12.99 7.41
C GLN A 45 -16.12 -14.35 6.73
N ARG A 46 -16.68 -15.36 7.42
CA ARG A 46 -16.91 -16.69 6.84
C ARG A 46 -18.15 -16.65 5.96
N LEU A 47 -17.95 -16.89 4.67
CA LEU A 47 -19.03 -17.02 3.69
C LEU A 47 -19.13 -18.48 3.23
N ARG A 48 -20.35 -19.03 3.21
CA ARG A 48 -20.59 -20.40 2.77
C ARG A 48 -21.83 -20.48 1.90
N VAL A 49 -21.72 -21.18 0.78
CA VAL A 49 -22.86 -21.54 -0.07
C VAL A 49 -23.37 -22.90 0.38
N VAL A 50 -24.63 -22.95 0.82
CA VAL A 50 -25.29 -24.17 1.29
C VAL A 50 -26.50 -24.50 0.43
N ARG A 51 -26.89 -25.78 0.39
CA ARG A 51 -28.13 -26.19 -0.23
C ARG A 51 -29.30 -25.66 0.60
N PHE A 52 -30.34 -25.13 -0.05
CA PHE A 52 -31.57 -24.73 0.62
C PHE A 52 -32.20 -25.97 1.29
N SER A 53 -31.98 -26.11 2.59
CA SER A 53 -32.50 -27.18 3.44
C SER A 53 -32.74 -26.57 4.82
N ASN A 54 -33.60 -27.21 5.64
CA ASN A 54 -34.02 -26.66 6.94
C ASN A 54 -32.90 -26.62 8.02
N SER A 55 -31.63 -26.86 7.67
CA SER A 55 -30.49 -26.84 8.59
C SER A 55 -29.27 -26.14 8.00
N LEU A 56 -28.80 -25.08 8.66
CA LEU A 56 -27.51 -24.43 8.36
C LEU A 56 -26.29 -25.29 8.76
N LYS A 57 -26.52 -26.45 9.42
CA LYS A 57 -25.45 -27.32 9.92
C LYS A 57 -24.97 -28.35 8.90
N SER A 58 -25.61 -28.49 7.74
CA SER A 58 -25.30 -29.52 6.75
C SER A 58 -24.40 -29.02 5.61
N GLY A 59 -23.11 -29.32 5.68
CA GLY A 59 -22.16 -29.22 4.55
C GLY A 59 -22.12 -27.87 3.83
N GLY A 60 -21.52 -27.83 2.64
CA GLY A 60 -21.49 -26.65 1.77
C GLY A 60 -20.08 -26.27 1.30
N THR A 61 -20.03 -25.30 0.40
CA THR A 61 -18.80 -24.77 -0.17
C THR A 61 -18.42 -23.49 0.56
N GLU A 62 -17.29 -23.50 1.25
CA GLU A 62 -16.73 -22.30 1.88
C GLU A 62 -16.08 -21.40 0.81
N ILE A 63 -16.43 -20.11 0.82
CA ILE A 63 -15.80 -19.12 -0.06
C ILE A 63 -14.60 -18.53 0.69
N VAL A 64 -13.40 -18.84 0.21
CA VAL A 64 -12.14 -18.37 0.78
C VAL A 64 -11.63 -17.15 0.02
N GLY A 65 -10.76 -16.36 0.65
CA GLY A 65 -10.23 -15.13 0.06
C GLY A 65 -11.13 -13.91 0.21
N VAL A 66 -10.63 -12.77 -0.27
CA VAL A 66 -11.32 -11.46 -0.36
C VAL A 66 -10.80 -10.74 -1.60
N PHE A 67 -11.63 -9.90 -2.22
CA PHE A 67 -11.13 -8.97 -3.21
C PHE A 67 -10.34 -7.86 -2.51
N ASN A 68 -9.09 -7.64 -2.90
CA ASN A 68 -8.38 -6.42 -2.53
C ASN A 68 -8.97 -5.29 -3.39
N SER A 69 -9.67 -4.34 -2.76
CA SER A 69 -10.67 -3.51 -3.44
C SER A 69 -10.11 -2.33 -4.23
N THR A 70 -8.80 -2.16 -4.34
CA THR A 70 -8.21 -0.86 -4.75
C THR A 70 -7.26 -0.91 -5.92
N THR A 71 -6.56 -2.02 -6.16
CA THR A 71 -5.68 -2.20 -7.32
C THR A 71 -5.85 -3.59 -7.93
N PRO A 72 -5.81 -3.72 -9.27
CA PRO A 72 -5.81 -5.01 -9.93
C PRO A 72 -4.63 -5.87 -9.46
N GLU A 73 -4.92 -7.13 -9.12
CA GLU A 73 -3.90 -8.10 -8.76
C GLU A 73 -3.22 -8.61 -10.02
N VAL A 74 -1.88 -8.58 -10.04
CA VAL A 74 -1.07 -9.10 -11.16
C VAL A 74 -0.27 -10.30 -10.68
N THR A 75 -0.71 -11.49 -11.06
CA THR A 75 -0.05 -12.78 -10.79
C THR A 75 0.55 -13.35 -12.09
N TRP A 76 1.45 -14.32 -11.96
CA TRP A 76 2.04 -14.96 -13.13
C TRP A 76 2.38 -16.42 -12.86
N LYS A 77 2.46 -17.19 -13.95
CA LYS A 77 2.83 -18.60 -13.92
C LYS A 77 3.81 -18.94 -15.05
N PRO A 78 5.06 -19.33 -14.73
CA PRO A 78 6.00 -19.78 -15.73
C PRO A 78 5.77 -21.26 -16.10
N ARG A 79 6.57 -21.79 -17.03
CA ARG A 79 6.64 -23.21 -17.38
C ARG A 79 5.29 -23.81 -17.74
N LEU A 80 4.59 -23.18 -18.69
CA LEU A 80 3.38 -23.72 -19.28
C LEU A 80 3.65 -24.35 -20.65
N LEU A 81 2.71 -25.19 -21.06
CA LEU A 81 2.65 -25.88 -22.33
C LEU A 81 1.40 -25.43 -23.09
N ALA A 82 1.56 -24.94 -24.32
CA ALA A 82 0.46 -24.75 -25.26
C ALA A 82 0.33 -26.01 -26.13
N VAL A 83 -0.82 -26.67 -26.08
CA VAL A 83 -1.15 -27.83 -26.91
C VAL A 83 -2.17 -27.42 -27.95
N SER A 84 -1.75 -27.27 -29.20
CA SER A 84 -2.63 -26.90 -30.31
C SER A 84 -3.12 -28.15 -31.03
N ILE A 85 -4.43 -28.22 -31.20
CA ILE A 85 -5.15 -29.39 -31.71
C ILE A 85 -6.00 -28.91 -32.87
N VAL A 86 -5.75 -29.43 -34.07
CA VAL A 86 -6.63 -29.20 -35.21
C VAL A 86 -7.71 -30.27 -35.18
N CYS A 87 -8.96 -29.89 -34.95
CA CYS A 87 -10.08 -30.82 -34.82
C CYS A 87 -11.38 -30.16 -35.27
N GLU A 88 -12.40 -30.97 -35.53
CA GLU A 88 -13.75 -30.45 -35.74
C GLU A 88 -14.36 -30.00 -34.42
N MET A 89 -14.89 -28.78 -34.40
CA MET A 89 -15.43 -28.15 -33.20
C MET A 89 -16.84 -28.67 -32.91
N ASN A 90 -16.92 -29.87 -32.33
CA ASN A 90 -18.17 -30.45 -31.81
C ASN A 90 -18.05 -30.77 -30.31
N PRO A 91 -19.17 -30.70 -29.54
CA PRO A 91 -19.13 -30.86 -28.08
C PRO A 91 -18.54 -32.20 -27.60
N LYS A 92 -18.80 -33.30 -28.32
CA LYS A 92 -18.26 -34.62 -27.97
C LYS A 92 -16.75 -34.68 -28.13
N GLY A 93 -16.23 -34.13 -29.22
CA GLY A 93 -14.79 -34.08 -29.51
C GLY A 93 -14.04 -33.21 -28.50
N ILE A 94 -14.56 -32.03 -28.18
CA ILE A 94 -13.99 -31.15 -27.16
C ILE A 94 -13.99 -31.85 -25.79
N GLY A 95 -15.10 -32.49 -25.41
CA GLY A 95 -15.19 -33.25 -24.16
C GLY A 95 -14.17 -34.39 -24.07
N ALA A 96 -13.97 -35.14 -25.17
CA ALA A 96 -12.97 -36.21 -25.23
C ALA A 96 -11.53 -35.67 -25.10
N ILE A 97 -11.23 -34.55 -25.77
CA ILE A 97 -9.93 -33.88 -25.69
C ILE A 97 -9.65 -33.42 -24.25
N LEU A 98 -10.61 -32.75 -23.61
CA LEU A 98 -10.45 -32.27 -22.24
C LEU A 98 -10.31 -33.44 -21.26
N SER A 99 -11.06 -34.52 -21.45
CA SER A 99 -10.92 -35.75 -20.64
C SER A 99 -9.54 -36.41 -20.81
N ALA A 100 -8.92 -36.27 -21.98
CA ALA A 100 -7.58 -36.80 -22.25
C ALA A 100 -6.45 -36.02 -21.55
N LEU A 101 -6.73 -34.84 -21.01
CA LEU A 101 -5.79 -34.10 -20.15
C LEU A 101 -5.62 -34.78 -18.78
N GLY A 102 -6.63 -35.55 -18.33
CA GLY A 102 -6.65 -36.17 -17.00
C GLY A 102 -6.67 -35.11 -15.89
N ASP A 103 -5.88 -35.31 -14.84
CA ASP A 103 -5.81 -34.38 -13.70
C ASP A 103 -4.91 -33.16 -13.93
N ARG A 104 -4.47 -32.95 -15.18
CA ARG A 104 -3.63 -31.79 -15.50
C ARG A 104 -4.44 -30.50 -15.36
N PRO A 105 -3.89 -29.48 -14.68
CA PRO A 105 -4.55 -28.18 -14.58
C PRO A 105 -4.64 -27.53 -15.97
N VAL A 106 -5.79 -26.92 -16.23
CA VAL A 106 -6.03 -26.13 -17.44
C VAL A 106 -6.04 -24.66 -17.03
N TYR A 107 -5.10 -23.89 -17.57
CA TYR A 107 -4.95 -22.47 -17.29
C TYR A 107 -5.66 -21.59 -18.32
N GLY A 108 -5.91 -22.13 -19.50
CA GLY A 108 -6.63 -21.41 -20.56
C GLY A 108 -6.99 -22.33 -21.71
N ILE A 109 -8.06 -21.98 -22.39
CA ILE A 109 -8.52 -22.65 -23.60
C ILE A 109 -8.81 -21.57 -24.65
N SER A 110 -8.25 -21.73 -25.83
CA SER A 110 -8.56 -20.90 -27.00
C SER A 110 -9.18 -21.77 -28.09
N THR A 111 -10.25 -21.27 -28.70
CA THR A 111 -11.01 -21.98 -29.73
C THR A 111 -10.97 -21.19 -31.02
N GLY A 112 -10.41 -21.78 -32.08
CA GLY A 112 -10.56 -21.32 -33.45
C GLY A 112 -11.69 -22.05 -34.17
N ARG A 113 -11.86 -21.75 -35.47
CA ARG A 113 -12.90 -22.38 -36.29
C ARG A 113 -12.78 -23.91 -36.35
N ASN A 114 -11.56 -24.42 -36.48
CA ASN A 114 -11.21 -25.85 -36.57
C ASN A 114 -9.99 -26.19 -35.70
N SER A 115 -9.79 -25.45 -34.61
CA SER A 115 -8.64 -25.64 -33.74
C SER A 115 -8.99 -25.35 -32.29
N LEU A 116 -8.29 -26.04 -31.40
CA LEU A 116 -8.37 -25.88 -29.96
C LEU A 116 -6.93 -25.79 -29.42
N THR A 117 -6.61 -24.72 -28.72
CA THR A 117 -5.34 -24.61 -27.99
C THR A 117 -5.63 -24.71 -26.50
N VAL A 118 -4.97 -25.63 -25.81
CA VAL A 118 -5.07 -25.80 -24.36
C VAL A 118 -3.76 -25.40 -23.72
N PHE A 119 -3.81 -24.50 -22.74
CA PHE A 119 -2.67 -24.11 -21.93
C PHE A 119 -2.69 -24.90 -20.62
N THR A 120 -1.64 -25.71 -20.39
CA THR A 120 -1.56 -26.64 -19.25
C THR A 120 -0.15 -26.67 -18.68
N SER A 121 0.07 -27.42 -17.61
CA SER A 121 1.39 -27.58 -16.98
C SER A 121 2.38 -28.31 -17.89
N LEU A 122 3.63 -27.87 -17.88
CA LEU A 122 4.76 -28.57 -18.52
C LEU A 122 4.99 -29.98 -17.92
N GLY A 123 5.58 -30.88 -18.72
CA GLY A 123 6.02 -32.22 -18.34
C GLY A 123 5.10 -33.33 -18.84
N GLY A 124 5.68 -34.36 -19.48
CA GLY A 124 4.95 -35.54 -19.98
C GLY A 124 4.23 -35.29 -21.32
N GLU A 125 4.81 -34.44 -22.15
CA GLU A 125 4.29 -33.96 -23.44
C GLU A 125 4.05 -35.12 -24.40
N GLU A 126 5.03 -36.01 -24.55
CA GLU A 126 4.96 -37.14 -25.49
C GLU A 126 3.81 -38.09 -25.12
N ARG A 127 3.60 -38.35 -23.83
CA ARG A 127 2.49 -39.17 -23.33
C ARG A 127 1.14 -38.52 -23.60
N LEU A 128 1.04 -37.19 -23.41
CA LEU A 128 -0.17 -36.44 -23.69
C LEU A 128 -0.49 -36.45 -25.19
N LEU A 129 0.49 -36.16 -26.05
CA LEU A 129 0.31 -36.18 -27.50
C LEU A 129 -0.12 -37.57 -28.00
N LYS A 130 0.51 -38.65 -27.51
CA LYS A 130 0.08 -40.03 -27.83
C LYS A 130 -1.36 -40.30 -27.41
N ARG A 131 -1.77 -39.83 -26.23
CA ARG A 131 -3.15 -40.00 -25.73
C ARG A 131 -4.15 -39.21 -26.57
N LEU A 132 -3.84 -37.97 -26.95
CA LEU A 132 -4.68 -37.14 -27.81
C LEU A 132 -4.79 -37.68 -29.24
N HIS A 133 -3.69 -38.19 -29.80
CA HIS A 133 -3.69 -38.81 -31.12
C HIS A 133 -4.60 -40.05 -31.18
N ARG A 134 -4.55 -40.90 -30.14
CA ARG A 134 -5.38 -42.11 -30.05
C ARG A 134 -6.89 -41.86 -30.01
N LEU A 135 -7.33 -40.64 -29.72
CA LEU A 135 -8.76 -40.30 -29.75
C LEU A 135 -9.34 -40.34 -31.18
N GLY A 136 -8.51 -40.23 -32.22
CA GLY A 136 -8.97 -40.23 -33.61
C GLY A 136 -9.77 -38.99 -34.04
N VAL A 137 -9.90 -38.00 -33.16
CA VAL A 137 -10.66 -36.74 -33.42
C VAL A 137 -9.77 -35.58 -33.90
N CYS A 138 -8.45 -35.78 -33.90
CA CYS A 138 -7.45 -34.75 -34.21
C CYS A 138 -6.90 -34.95 -35.62
N LYS A 139 -6.96 -33.91 -36.46
CA LYS A 139 -6.32 -33.86 -37.79
C LYS A 139 -4.82 -33.51 -37.69
N ALA A 140 -4.44 -32.71 -36.70
CA ALA A 140 -3.05 -32.39 -36.38
C ALA A 140 -2.91 -32.03 -34.90
N LEU A 141 -1.69 -32.22 -34.36
CA LEU A 141 -1.34 -31.93 -32.98
C LEU A 141 0.04 -31.28 -32.93
N SER A 142 0.20 -30.24 -32.13
CA SER A 142 1.50 -29.69 -31.78
C SER A 142 1.54 -29.29 -30.31
N CYS A 143 2.74 -29.24 -29.75
CA CYS A 143 2.97 -28.73 -28.42
C CYS A 143 4.13 -27.73 -28.42
N ARG A 144 3.97 -26.64 -27.69
CA ARG A 144 5.00 -25.61 -27.49
C ARG A 144 5.18 -25.36 -26.00
N GLY A 145 6.40 -25.58 -25.49
CA GLY A 145 6.81 -25.16 -24.15
C GLY A 145 7.32 -23.72 -24.13
N GLY A 146 7.85 -23.28 -22.99
CA GLY A 146 8.36 -21.91 -22.83
C GLY A 146 7.24 -20.87 -22.84
N ILE A 147 6.07 -21.22 -22.32
CA ILE A 147 4.93 -20.32 -22.23
C ILE A 147 4.83 -19.80 -20.80
N GLY A 148 4.69 -18.48 -20.66
CA GLY A 148 4.30 -17.82 -19.42
C GLY A 148 2.84 -17.38 -19.47
N LEU A 149 2.15 -17.44 -18.34
CA LEU A 149 0.86 -16.81 -18.13
C LEU A 149 1.05 -15.58 -17.24
N LEU A 150 0.57 -14.44 -17.70
CA LEU A 150 0.31 -13.25 -16.89
C LEU A 150 -1.18 -13.17 -16.63
N GLU A 151 -1.59 -13.08 -15.37
CA GLU A 151 -2.98 -12.97 -14.97
C GLU A 151 -3.19 -11.63 -14.26
N VAL A 152 -4.14 -10.84 -14.75
CA VAL A 152 -4.56 -9.60 -14.12
C VAL A 152 -5.99 -9.80 -13.63
N THR A 153 -6.26 -9.58 -12.34
CA THR A 153 -7.56 -9.86 -11.73
C THR A 153 -8.08 -8.67 -10.94
N HIS A 154 -9.33 -8.27 -11.21
CA HIS A 154 -10.03 -7.23 -10.45
C HIS A 154 -11.56 -7.34 -10.60
N PRO A 155 -12.35 -7.18 -9.52
CA PRO A 155 -13.80 -7.37 -9.54
C PRO A 155 -14.55 -6.31 -10.36
N SER A 156 -13.93 -5.17 -10.67
CA SER A 156 -14.56 -4.09 -11.44
C SER A 156 -14.19 -4.09 -12.93
N PHE A 157 -13.50 -5.13 -13.42
CA PHE A 157 -13.15 -5.21 -14.86
C PHE A 157 -14.36 -5.19 -15.78
N ILE A 158 -15.46 -5.82 -15.38
CA ILE A 158 -16.72 -5.81 -16.14
C ILE A 158 -17.32 -4.40 -16.29
N ASP A 159 -17.08 -3.52 -15.32
CA ASP A 159 -17.70 -2.19 -15.22
C ASP A 159 -16.81 -1.08 -15.80
N SER A 160 -15.59 -1.40 -16.21
CA SER A 160 -14.56 -0.43 -16.61
C SER A 160 -13.98 -0.77 -17.98
N PRO A 161 -14.38 -0.06 -19.05
CA PRO A 161 -13.88 -0.34 -20.39
C PRO A 161 -12.38 -0.04 -20.52
N GLY A 162 -11.72 -0.71 -21.48
CA GLY A 162 -10.35 -0.40 -21.89
C GLY A 162 -9.23 -1.15 -21.16
N TRP A 163 -9.51 -2.00 -20.17
CA TRP A 163 -8.48 -2.75 -19.45
C TRP A 163 -7.62 -3.63 -20.35
N VAL A 164 -8.24 -4.40 -21.26
CA VAL A 164 -7.50 -5.25 -22.21
C VAL A 164 -6.55 -4.40 -23.05
N ALA A 165 -7.02 -3.25 -23.55
CA ALA A 165 -6.21 -2.34 -24.36
C ALA A 165 -5.03 -1.77 -23.56
N LYS A 166 -5.23 -1.42 -22.28
CA LYS A 166 -4.15 -0.97 -21.39
C LYS A 166 -3.10 -2.08 -21.20
N VAL A 167 -3.54 -3.29 -20.83
CA VAL A 167 -2.66 -4.45 -20.61
C VAL A 167 -1.88 -4.77 -21.88
N SER A 168 -2.55 -4.92 -23.03
CA SER A 168 -1.88 -5.20 -24.30
C SER A 168 -0.99 -4.05 -24.77
N GLY A 169 -1.36 -2.80 -24.47
CA GLY A 169 -0.57 -1.61 -24.80
C GLY A 169 0.76 -1.57 -24.05
N ALA A 170 0.77 -1.92 -22.76
CA ALA A 170 2.00 -2.00 -21.97
C ALA A 170 2.93 -3.13 -22.43
N LEU A 171 2.38 -4.26 -22.88
CA LEU A 171 3.19 -5.34 -23.45
C LEU A 171 3.78 -4.92 -24.80
N THR A 172 2.96 -4.28 -25.65
CA THR A 172 3.41 -3.73 -26.94
C THR A 172 4.52 -2.69 -26.77
N SER A 173 4.44 -1.81 -25.76
CA SER A 173 5.48 -0.78 -25.53
C SER A 173 6.83 -1.36 -25.12
N LYS A 174 6.87 -2.63 -24.68
CA LYS A 174 8.08 -3.41 -24.42
C LYS A 174 8.47 -4.35 -25.57
N GLY A 175 7.73 -4.34 -26.67
CA GLY A 175 7.96 -5.26 -27.79
C GLY A 175 7.62 -6.72 -27.45
N ILE A 176 6.81 -6.95 -26.41
CA ILE A 176 6.45 -8.30 -25.97
C ILE A 176 5.28 -8.82 -26.82
N ASN A 177 5.54 -9.90 -27.56
CA ASN A 177 4.52 -10.56 -28.37
C ASN A 177 3.54 -11.35 -27.50
N ILE A 178 2.26 -11.19 -27.80
CA ILE A 178 1.17 -11.92 -27.15
C ILE A 178 0.85 -13.17 -27.97
N ILE A 179 0.85 -14.32 -27.30
CA ILE A 179 0.49 -15.61 -27.90
C ILE A 179 -1.03 -15.79 -27.88
N GLU A 180 -1.67 -15.46 -26.76
CA GLU A 180 -3.13 -15.55 -26.60
C GLU A 180 -3.61 -14.60 -25.50
N ILE A 181 -4.82 -14.06 -25.63
CA ILE A 181 -5.52 -13.34 -24.55
C ILE A 181 -6.87 -14.01 -24.32
N THR A 182 -7.13 -14.39 -23.08
CA THR A 182 -8.46 -14.83 -22.66
C THR A 182 -8.97 -13.92 -21.55
N THR A 183 -10.26 -13.60 -21.58
CA THR A 183 -10.87 -12.72 -20.59
C THR A 183 -12.08 -13.38 -19.94
N SER A 184 -12.26 -13.09 -18.66
CA SER A 184 -13.46 -13.39 -17.89
C SER A 184 -14.07 -12.07 -17.40
N LYS A 185 -15.08 -12.15 -16.53
CA LYS A 185 -15.67 -10.94 -15.92
C LYS A 185 -14.74 -10.22 -14.94
N ALA A 186 -13.75 -10.92 -14.39
CA ALA A 186 -12.83 -10.38 -13.39
C ALA A 186 -11.36 -10.53 -13.77
N THR A 187 -11.03 -11.29 -14.80
CA THR A 187 -9.65 -11.71 -15.07
C THR A 187 -9.28 -11.50 -16.54
N ILE A 188 -8.06 -11.03 -16.78
CA ILE A 188 -7.42 -10.97 -18.08
C ILE A 188 -6.19 -11.89 -18.00
N ASN A 189 -6.23 -12.96 -18.78
CA ASN A 189 -5.14 -13.92 -18.91
C ASN A 189 -4.41 -13.66 -20.22
N VAL A 190 -3.11 -13.37 -20.13
CA VAL A 190 -2.25 -13.14 -21.29
C VAL A 190 -1.17 -14.21 -21.30
N PHE A 191 -1.15 -15.01 -22.36
CA PHE A 191 -0.11 -15.99 -22.61
C PHE A 191 0.98 -15.36 -23.48
N ILE A 192 2.22 -15.44 -23.04
CA ILE A 192 3.40 -14.87 -23.69
C ILE A 192 4.56 -15.87 -23.67
N ASP A 193 5.65 -15.54 -24.35
CA ASP A 193 6.89 -16.31 -24.21
C ASP A 193 7.44 -16.14 -22.78
N GLU A 194 7.82 -17.25 -22.14
CA GLU A 194 8.29 -17.29 -20.75
C GLU A 194 9.50 -16.38 -20.52
N SER A 195 10.37 -16.23 -21.52
CA SER A 195 11.54 -15.34 -21.45
C SER A 195 11.18 -13.87 -21.19
N ASN A 196 9.96 -13.45 -21.55
CA ASN A 196 9.49 -12.07 -21.36
C ASN A 196 8.61 -11.90 -20.11
N LEU A 197 8.37 -12.97 -19.33
CA LEU A 197 7.36 -12.96 -18.28
C LEU A 197 7.66 -11.94 -17.18
N GLU A 198 8.91 -11.81 -16.76
CA GLU A 198 9.30 -10.86 -15.72
C GLU A 198 9.12 -9.40 -16.19
N GLU A 199 9.54 -9.08 -17.41
CA GLU A 199 9.37 -7.75 -17.99
C GLU A 199 7.88 -7.41 -18.22
N ALA A 200 7.09 -8.39 -18.67
CA ALA A 200 5.64 -8.25 -18.83
C ALA A 200 4.93 -7.94 -17.51
N VAL A 201 5.27 -8.66 -16.43
CA VAL A 201 4.73 -8.39 -15.09
C VAL A 201 5.04 -6.96 -14.65
N LYS A 202 6.29 -6.50 -14.83
CA LYS A 202 6.71 -5.14 -14.50
C LYS A 202 5.94 -4.09 -15.33
N ALA A 203 5.85 -4.30 -16.64
CA ALA A 203 5.17 -3.37 -17.54
C ALA A 203 3.67 -3.24 -17.22
N VAL A 204 3.01 -4.36 -16.91
CA VAL A 204 1.58 -4.38 -16.61
C VAL A 204 1.29 -3.82 -15.22
N ARG A 205 2.13 -4.07 -14.22
CA ARG A 205 2.00 -3.44 -12.89
C ARG A 205 2.04 -1.91 -12.95
N ARG A 206 2.97 -1.36 -13.75
CA ARG A 206 3.09 0.09 -13.97
C ARG A 206 1.83 0.76 -14.51
N ILE A 207 0.91 0.04 -15.15
CA ILE A 207 -0.38 0.58 -15.60
C ILE A 207 -1.26 0.99 -14.41
N PHE A 208 -1.11 0.29 -13.28
CA PHE A 208 -1.92 0.47 -12.09
C PHE A 208 -1.21 1.30 -11.01
N GLU A 209 0.04 1.68 -11.28
CA GLU A 209 0.78 2.62 -10.45
C GLU A 209 0.29 4.05 -10.74
N ARG A 210 0.21 4.85 -9.69
CA ARG A 210 -0.14 6.26 -9.76
C ARG A 210 1.13 7.07 -9.98
N LYS A 211 1.11 7.96 -10.96
CA LYS A 211 2.22 8.86 -11.24
C LYS A 211 2.32 9.91 -10.14
N VAL A 212 3.50 10.06 -9.55
CA VAL A 212 3.71 11.02 -8.45
C VAL A 212 4.79 12.04 -8.77
N ALA A 213 4.59 13.27 -8.28
CA ALA A 213 5.63 14.27 -8.22
C ALA A 213 6.21 14.37 -6.80
N ILE A 214 7.53 14.48 -6.67
CA ILE A 214 8.21 14.74 -5.40
C ILE A 214 8.69 16.19 -5.39
N LEU A 215 8.10 17.02 -4.52
CA LEU A 215 8.48 18.42 -4.32
C LEU A 215 9.58 18.51 -3.27
N GLY A 216 10.65 19.26 -3.55
CA GLY A 216 11.82 19.28 -2.68
C GLY A 216 12.67 18.01 -2.77
N ALA A 217 12.68 17.37 -3.95
CA ALA A 217 13.29 16.06 -4.19
C ALA A 217 14.78 15.95 -3.81
N THR A 218 15.52 17.06 -3.77
CA THR A 218 16.97 17.06 -3.46
C THR A 218 17.28 17.10 -1.96
N GLY A 219 16.29 17.45 -1.12
CA GLY A 219 16.45 17.46 0.34
C GLY A 219 16.44 16.06 0.95
N THR A 220 16.84 15.93 2.21
CA THR A 220 16.93 14.63 2.90
C THR A 220 15.60 13.84 2.89
N VAL A 221 14.47 14.53 3.12
CA VAL A 221 13.14 13.88 3.07
C VAL A 221 12.74 13.53 1.64
N GLY A 222 13.06 14.37 0.65
CA GLY A 222 12.84 14.06 -0.77
C GLY A 222 13.61 12.84 -1.24
N GLN A 223 14.87 12.70 -0.79
CA GLN A 223 15.69 11.50 -1.04
C GLN A 223 15.07 10.25 -0.39
N ARG A 224 14.50 10.36 0.82
CA ARG A 224 13.79 9.26 1.48
C ARG A 224 12.50 8.87 0.76
N PHE A 225 11.74 9.83 0.21
CA PHE A 225 10.62 9.51 -0.68
C PHE A 225 11.10 8.70 -1.89
N ILE A 226 12.19 9.11 -2.54
CA ILE A 226 12.75 8.37 -3.68
C ILE A 226 13.17 6.94 -3.29
N GLU A 227 13.84 6.77 -2.15
CA GLU A 227 14.27 5.46 -1.66
C GLU A 227 13.07 4.53 -1.39
N LEU A 228 12.02 5.04 -0.76
CA LEU A 228 10.81 4.25 -0.45
C LEU A 228 9.95 3.98 -1.69
N LEU A 229 9.95 4.89 -2.67
CA LEU A 229 9.09 4.82 -3.85
C LEU A 229 9.70 4.07 -5.04
N LYS A 230 11.03 3.86 -5.09
CA LYS A 230 11.75 3.26 -6.22
C LYS A 230 11.13 1.96 -6.76
N ASP A 231 10.64 1.12 -5.87
CA ASP A 231 10.05 -0.19 -6.21
C ASP A 231 8.64 -0.33 -5.59
N HIS A 232 7.96 0.79 -5.36
CA HIS A 232 6.68 0.81 -4.68
C HIS A 232 5.55 0.30 -5.59
N PRO A 233 4.69 -0.61 -5.13
CA PRO A 233 3.73 -1.29 -6.01
C PRO A 233 2.61 -0.39 -6.52
N TRP A 234 2.37 0.78 -5.90
CA TRP A 234 1.25 1.66 -6.22
C TRP A 234 1.65 3.05 -6.73
N PHE A 235 2.93 3.43 -6.65
CA PHE A 235 3.36 4.80 -6.92
C PHE A 235 4.61 4.81 -7.77
N ASP A 236 4.53 5.46 -8.93
CA ASP A 236 5.64 5.63 -9.88
C ASP A 236 6.17 7.06 -9.82
N ILE A 237 7.48 7.23 -9.62
CA ILE A 237 8.09 8.56 -9.54
C ILE A 237 8.23 9.13 -10.95
N SER A 238 7.32 10.01 -11.35
CA SER A 238 7.32 10.58 -12.70
C SER A 238 7.92 11.99 -12.77
N VAL A 239 7.87 12.76 -11.68
CA VAL A 239 8.39 14.14 -11.65
C VAL A 239 9.22 14.41 -10.39
N LEU A 240 10.40 15.02 -10.58
CA LEU A 240 11.24 15.51 -9.49
C LEU A 240 11.28 17.03 -9.54
N ALA A 241 10.67 17.70 -8.56
CA ALA A 241 10.64 19.14 -8.47
C ALA A 241 11.55 19.64 -7.34
N ALA A 242 12.35 20.67 -7.61
CA ALA A 242 13.20 21.30 -6.62
C ALA A 242 13.39 22.80 -6.88
N SER A 243 14.33 23.41 -6.16
CA SER A 243 14.66 24.83 -6.29
C SER A 243 15.11 25.21 -7.70
N GLU A 244 15.02 26.50 -8.04
CA GLU A 244 15.46 27.02 -9.35
C GLU A 244 16.93 26.72 -9.66
N ARG A 245 17.79 26.57 -8.64
CA ARG A 245 19.22 26.22 -8.81
C ARG A 245 19.44 24.80 -9.34
N SER A 246 18.45 23.92 -9.14
CA SER A 246 18.49 22.51 -9.54
C SER A 246 17.78 22.25 -10.87
N MET A 247 16.87 23.14 -11.26
CA MET A 247 16.08 23.01 -12.49
C MET A 247 16.95 22.83 -13.74
N GLY A 248 16.52 21.94 -14.64
CA GLY A 248 17.16 21.66 -15.94
C GLY A 248 18.37 20.72 -15.86
N LYS A 249 18.87 20.41 -14.67
CA LYS A 249 19.95 19.43 -14.46
C LYS A 249 19.38 18.02 -14.33
N ARG A 250 20.20 17.01 -14.63
CA ARG A 250 19.93 15.63 -14.23
C ARG A 250 19.94 15.55 -12.71
N TYR A 251 19.10 14.69 -12.14
CA TYR A 251 18.98 14.57 -10.68
C TYR A 251 20.30 14.23 -10.01
N ARG A 252 21.13 13.38 -10.63
CA ARG A 252 22.48 13.05 -10.13
C ARG A 252 23.42 14.25 -9.98
N ASP A 253 23.25 15.27 -10.81
CA ASP A 253 24.07 16.49 -10.80
C ASP A 253 23.47 17.55 -9.87
N ALA A 254 22.15 17.55 -9.72
CA ALA A 254 21.41 18.46 -8.86
C ALA A 254 21.40 18.04 -7.39
N CYS A 255 21.51 16.74 -7.12
CA CYS A 255 21.33 16.14 -5.81
C CYS A 255 22.62 15.50 -5.30
N LYS A 256 23.14 16.02 -4.18
CA LYS A 256 24.10 15.28 -3.38
C LYS A 256 23.34 14.22 -2.57
N TRP A 257 23.38 12.98 -3.04
CA TRP A 257 22.78 11.83 -2.36
C TRP A 257 23.49 11.58 -1.03
N ARG A 258 22.73 11.48 0.05
CA ARG A 258 23.23 11.38 1.44
C ARG A 258 22.69 10.18 2.20
N LEU A 259 21.85 9.38 1.57
CA LEU A 259 21.37 8.13 2.16
C LEU A 259 22.45 7.05 2.02
N GLU A 260 22.34 6.01 2.85
CA GLU A 260 23.27 4.86 2.81
C GLU A 260 23.01 3.97 1.58
N SER A 261 21.79 3.97 1.06
CA SER A 261 21.43 3.30 -0.19
C SER A 261 22.05 3.99 -1.39
N GLU A 262 22.21 3.27 -2.49
CA GLU A 262 22.63 3.86 -3.76
C GLU A 262 21.49 4.66 -4.41
N MET A 263 21.82 5.79 -5.04
CA MET A 263 20.87 6.53 -5.86
C MET A 263 20.35 5.61 -6.98
N PRO A 264 19.02 5.47 -7.15
CA PRO A 264 18.48 4.67 -8.24
C PRO A 264 18.93 5.23 -9.59
N LYS A 265 19.48 4.37 -10.46
CA LYS A 265 20.05 4.80 -11.76
C LYS A 265 19.04 5.55 -12.61
N GLU A 266 17.82 5.03 -12.73
CA GLU A 266 16.73 5.63 -13.52
C GLU A 266 16.36 7.03 -12.99
N ILE A 267 16.24 7.18 -11.68
CA ILE A 267 15.97 8.46 -11.02
C ILE A 267 17.11 9.45 -11.24
N GLY A 268 18.36 9.00 -11.19
CA GLY A 268 19.54 9.82 -11.45
C GLY A 268 19.55 10.45 -12.85
N GLU A 269 18.89 9.82 -13.82
CA GLU A 269 18.74 10.34 -15.18
C GLU A 269 17.52 11.27 -15.36
N MET A 270 16.62 11.40 -14.38
CA MET A 270 15.49 12.31 -14.51
C MET A 270 15.95 13.78 -14.51
N THR A 271 15.30 14.61 -15.31
CA THR A 271 15.54 16.07 -15.30
C THR A 271 14.72 16.71 -14.19
N VAL A 272 15.39 17.51 -13.35
CA VAL A 272 14.72 18.23 -12.27
C VAL A 272 13.96 19.43 -12.82
N VAL A 273 12.71 19.60 -12.39
CA VAL A 273 11.87 20.75 -12.76
C VAL A 273 11.76 21.76 -11.63
N LYS A 274 11.30 22.97 -11.95
CA LYS A 274 10.96 23.98 -10.94
C LYS A 274 9.74 23.50 -10.14
N THR A 275 9.75 23.74 -8.83
CA THR A 275 8.57 23.54 -7.99
C THR A 275 7.51 24.61 -8.28
N SER A 276 6.64 24.33 -9.25
CA SER A 276 5.41 25.10 -9.53
C SER A 276 4.38 24.22 -10.24
N LEU A 277 3.10 24.58 -10.16
CA LEU A 277 2.02 23.84 -10.82
C LEU A 277 2.27 23.72 -12.33
N LYS A 278 2.66 24.83 -12.97
CA LYS A 278 2.94 24.88 -14.41
C LYS A 278 4.04 23.91 -14.83
N ALA A 279 5.19 23.93 -14.16
CA ALA A 279 6.33 23.12 -14.53
C ALA A 279 6.10 21.62 -14.29
N ILE A 280 5.36 21.27 -13.24
CA ILE A 280 4.93 19.88 -12.99
C ILE A 280 4.05 19.40 -14.14
N LYS A 281 3.01 20.17 -14.49
CA LYS A 281 2.05 19.83 -15.55
C LYS A 281 2.68 19.76 -16.94
N GLU A 282 3.68 20.60 -17.23
CA GLU A 282 4.45 20.56 -18.48
C GLU A 282 5.36 19.33 -18.57
N ALA A 283 5.82 18.81 -17.42
CA ALA A 283 6.67 17.62 -17.37
C ALA A 283 5.85 16.33 -17.51
N GLU A 284 4.75 16.20 -16.76
CA GLU A 284 3.87 15.03 -16.77
C GLU A 284 2.55 15.36 -16.07
N ASP A 285 1.45 14.73 -16.51
CA ASP A 285 0.19 14.75 -15.76
C ASP A 285 0.25 13.71 -14.64
N VAL A 286 0.32 14.18 -13.40
CA VAL A 286 0.51 13.34 -12.20
C VAL A 286 -0.80 13.12 -11.45
N ASP A 287 -0.90 12.02 -10.72
CA ASP A 287 -2.07 11.69 -9.89
C ASP A 287 -2.02 12.36 -8.52
N LEU A 288 -0.82 12.53 -7.95
CA LEU A 288 -0.60 13.20 -6.66
C LEU A 288 0.82 13.75 -6.53
N THR A 289 1.03 14.56 -5.49
CA THR A 289 2.33 15.12 -5.14
C THR A 289 2.69 14.82 -3.69
N PHE A 290 3.94 14.43 -3.45
CA PHE A 290 4.56 14.37 -2.13
C PHE A 290 5.38 15.64 -1.91
N SER A 291 5.06 16.41 -0.87
CA SER A 291 5.79 17.63 -0.54
C SER A 291 6.78 17.42 0.60
N ALA A 292 8.06 17.52 0.26
CA ALA A 292 9.20 17.58 1.18
C ALA A 292 9.78 19.01 1.25
N LEU A 293 8.96 20.03 0.99
CA LEU A 293 9.40 21.42 1.00
C LEU A 293 9.73 21.92 2.40
N PRO A 294 10.70 22.85 2.53
CA PRO A 294 10.90 23.60 3.77
C PRO A 294 9.65 24.39 4.13
N SER A 295 9.32 24.45 5.43
CA SER A 295 8.08 25.10 5.89
C SER A 295 8.00 26.60 5.60
N SER A 296 9.14 27.27 5.34
CA SER A 296 9.18 28.70 4.98
C SER A 296 8.63 29.00 3.58
N VAL A 297 8.60 28.02 2.68
CA VAL A 297 8.15 28.19 1.28
C VAL A 297 6.95 27.31 0.94
N ALA A 298 6.69 26.28 1.75
CA ALA A 298 5.67 25.28 1.51
C ALA A 298 4.28 25.90 1.29
N GLY A 299 3.82 26.79 2.17
CA GLY A 299 2.43 27.26 2.18
C GLY A 299 1.91 27.72 0.81
N PRO A 300 2.41 28.85 0.26
CA PRO A 300 1.92 29.36 -1.02
C PRO A 300 2.11 28.37 -2.21
N VAL A 301 3.17 27.57 -2.18
CA VAL A 301 3.48 26.62 -3.26
C VAL A 301 2.53 25.41 -3.22
N GLU A 302 2.26 24.89 -2.02
CA GLU A 302 1.35 23.78 -1.81
C GLU A 302 -0.09 24.20 -2.15
N GLU A 303 -0.52 25.40 -1.76
CA GLU A 303 -1.83 25.95 -2.15
C GLU A 303 -1.96 26.13 -3.67
N GLU A 304 -0.90 26.56 -4.37
CA GLU A 304 -0.92 26.67 -5.84
C GLU A 304 -1.14 25.31 -6.49
N ILE A 305 -0.39 24.29 -6.06
CA ILE A 305 -0.45 22.93 -6.61
C ILE A 305 -1.78 22.26 -6.25
N ALA A 306 -2.27 22.48 -5.02
CA ALA A 306 -3.51 21.90 -4.49
C ALA A 306 -4.76 22.28 -5.28
N LYS A 307 -4.72 23.38 -6.04
CA LYS A 307 -5.80 23.76 -6.96
C LYS A 307 -6.12 22.65 -7.97
N GLU A 308 -5.13 21.88 -8.39
CA GLU A 308 -5.26 20.82 -9.40
C GLU A 308 -4.94 19.42 -8.86
N TYR A 309 -3.85 19.28 -8.11
CA TYR A 309 -3.34 17.97 -7.67
C TYR A 309 -3.43 17.79 -6.16
N PRO A 310 -3.69 16.58 -5.66
CA PRO A 310 -3.48 16.24 -4.26
C PRO A 310 -2.03 16.50 -3.79
N VAL A 311 -1.88 17.10 -2.62
CA VAL A 311 -0.60 17.40 -1.98
C VAL A 311 -0.52 16.71 -0.63
N ILE A 312 0.36 15.73 -0.51
CA ILE A 312 0.66 15.02 0.74
C ILE A 312 1.93 15.64 1.31
N SER A 313 1.77 16.53 2.29
CA SER A 313 2.83 17.41 2.77
C SER A 313 3.42 17.00 4.10
N LYS A 314 4.76 17.06 4.17
CA LYS A 314 5.49 16.95 5.44
C LYS A 314 5.80 18.31 6.08
N ALA A 315 5.54 19.42 5.39
CA ALA A 315 5.78 20.75 5.90
C ALA A 315 4.83 21.08 7.07
N SER A 316 5.24 21.96 7.98
CA SER A 316 4.38 22.38 9.09
C SER A 316 3.35 23.44 8.70
N ALA A 317 3.38 23.95 7.46
CA ALA A 317 2.65 25.15 7.04
C ALA A 317 1.14 25.06 7.27
N HIS A 318 0.54 23.91 6.96
CA HIS A 318 -0.92 23.71 6.97
C HIS A 318 -1.41 22.76 8.06
N ARG A 319 -0.54 22.28 8.95
CA ARG A 319 -0.88 21.20 9.90
C ARG A 319 -2.03 21.54 10.84
N LEU A 320 -2.12 22.80 11.23
CA LEU A 320 -3.13 23.29 12.18
C LEU A 320 -4.30 24.02 11.50
N ASP A 321 -4.32 24.10 10.16
CA ASP A 321 -5.47 24.64 9.43
C ASP A 321 -6.70 23.78 9.72
N GLU A 322 -7.85 24.42 9.96
CA GLU A 322 -9.07 23.74 10.42
C GLU A 322 -9.62 22.74 9.40
N ASP A 323 -9.39 22.99 8.10
CA ASP A 323 -9.86 22.19 6.98
C ASP A 323 -8.79 21.26 6.40
N VAL A 324 -7.60 21.16 7.02
CA VAL A 324 -6.51 20.29 6.55
C VAL A 324 -6.36 19.11 7.52
N PRO A 325 -6.42 17.85 7.04
CA PRO A 325 -6.12 16.71 7.89
C PRO A 325 -4.65 16.67 8.31
N LEU A 326 -4.43 16.34 9.59
CA LEU A 326 -3.13 16.06 10.18
C LEU A 326 -3.08 14.57 10.52
N LEU A 327 -2.59 13.76 9.58
CA LEU A 327 -2.94 12.35 9.50
C LEU A 327 -1.84 11.44 10.07
N ILE A 328 -2.25 10.51 10.92
CA ILE A 328 -1.53 9.27 11.18
C ILE A 328 -2.52 8.14 10.84
N PRO A 329 -2.32 7.41 9.74
CA PRO A 329 -3.29 6.43 9.23
C PRO A 329 -3.82 5.41 10.25
N GLU A 330 -3.01 5.02 11.23
CA GLU A 330 -3.41 4.10 12.31
C GLU A 330 -4.21 4.75 13.44
N VAL A 331 -4.11 6.07 13.63
CA VAL A 331 -4.62 6.78 14.81
C VAL A 331 -5.92 7.51 14.52
N ASN A 332 -6.00 8.19 13.37
CA ASN A 332 -7.10 9.10 13.04
C ASN A 332 -7.51 9.04 11.53
N PRO A 333 -7.73 7.85 10.95
CA PRO A 333 -8.16 7.72 9.55
C PRO A 333 -9.45 8.47 9.23
N GLU A 334 -10.33 8.67 10.22
CA GLU A 334 -11.59 9.40 10.08
C GLU A 334 -11.40 10.90 9.79
N HIS A 335 -10.22 11.47 10.10
CA HIS A 335 -9.93 12.88 9.79
C HIS A 335 -9.79 13.13 8.29
N LEU A 336 -9.65 12.08 7.46
CA LEU A 336 -9.72 12.19 6.00
C LEU A 336 -11.01 12.85 5.49
N GLY A 337 -12.09 12.83 6.29
CA GLY A 337 -13.32 13.56 5.98
C GLY A 337 -13.12 15.08 5.81
N LEU A 338 -12.05 15.66 6.38
CA LEU A 338 -11.70 17.07 6.18
C LEU A 338 -11.37 17.40 4.71
N ILE A 339 -10.93 16.44 3.90
CA ILE A 339 -10.60 16.67 2.48
C ILE A 339 -11.84 17.16 1.72
N GLU A 340 -13.01 16.59 2.00
CA GLU A 340 -14.26 17.01 1.36
C GLU A 340 -14.69 18.41 1.83
N VAL A 341 -14.48 18.72 3.11
CA VAL A 341 -14.71 20.06 3.67
C VAL A 341 -13.79 21.08 3.00
N GLN A 342 -12.51 20.75 2.86
CA GLN A 342 -11.49 21.59 2.23
C GLN A 342 -11.83 21.88 0.78
N ARG A 343 -12.14 20.86 -0.02
CA ARG A 343 -12.49 21.02 -1.43
C ARG A 343 -13.67 21.97 -1.61
N LYS A 344 -14.71 21.81 -0.78
CA LYS A 344 -15.88 22.72 -0.78
C LYS A 344 -15.51 24.14 -0.37
N ARG A 345 -14.69 24.31 0.68
CA ARG A 345 -14.31 25.62 1.22
C ARG A 345 -13.35 26.38 0.30
N ARG A 346 -12.41 25.67 -0.32
CA ARG A 346 -11.30 26.23 -1.10
C ARG A 346 -11.59 26.26 -2.60
N GLY A 347 -12.56 25.49 -3.09
CA GLY A 347 -12.90 25.37 -4.50
C GLY A 347 -11.81 24.67 -5.32
N TRP A 348 -11.02 23.81 -4.69
CA TRP A 348 -9.90 23.10 -5.31
C TRP A 348 -10.32 21.74 -5.86
N ARG A 349 -9.71 21.32 -6.98
CA ARG A 349 -9.84 19.96 -7.50
C ARG A 349 -8.97 18.98 -6.70
N GLY A 350 -7.75 19.40 -6.41
CA GLY A 350 -6.85 18.70 -5.49
C GLY A 350 -7.24 18.92 -4.03
N PHE A 351 -6.27 18.78 -3.14
CA PHE A 351 -6.38 19.05 -1.70
C PHE A 351 -4.98 19.05 -1.09
N ILE A 352 -4.86 19.54 0.15
CA ILE A 352 -3.68 19.39 0.99
C ILE A 352 -4.04 18.46 2.14
N SER A 353 -3.20 17.44 2.35
CA SER A 353 -3.15 16.63 3.57
C SER A 353 -1.75 16.73 4.16
N THR A 354 -1.65 16.72 5.48
CA THR A 354 -0.36 16.86 6.17
C THR A 354 -0.06 15.69 7.07
N ASP A 355 1.23 15.36 7.19
CA ASP A 355 1.72 14.43 8.21
C ASP A 355 2.35 15.20 9.39
N PRO A 356 2.25 14.68 10.63
CA PRO A 356 2.76 15.33 11.82
C PRO A 356 4.26 15.59 11.84
N ASN A 357 4.70 16.37 12.81
CA ASN A 357 6.09 16.45 13.23
C ASN A 357 6.60 15.04 13.58
N CYS A 358 7.90 14.81 13.32
CA CYS A 358 8.51 13.49 13.40
C CYS A 358 8.52 12.90 14.82
N SER A 359 8.49 13.72 15.86
CA SER A 359 8.38 13.29 17.27
C SER A 359 6.91 13.13 17.66
N THR A 360 6.05 14.07 17.27
CA THR A 360 4.60 13.98 17.50
C THR A 360 4.00 12.65 17.03
N ILE A 361 4.35 12.18 15.83
CA ILE A 361 3.82 10.91 15.31
C ILE A 361 4.22 9.71 16.18
N GLN A 362 5.44 9.71 16.73
CA GLN A 362 5.92 8.63 17.58
C GLN A 362 5.15 8.59 18.90
N LEU A 363 4.99 9.76 19.52
CA LEU A 363 4.16 9.92 20.71
C LEU A 363 2.72 9.51 20.46
N ALA A 364 2.05 10.11 19.48
CA ALA A 364 0.61 9.95 19.25
C ALA A 364 0.21 8.51 18.93
N ILE A 365 1.05 7.75 18.21
CA ILE A 365 0.83 6.32 17.97
C ILE A 365 0.76 5.55 19.29
N THR A 366 1.67 5.83 20.22
CA THR A 366 1.68 5.15 21.53
C THR A 366 0.56 5.66 22.44
N LEU A 367 0.17 6.93 22.36
CA LEU A 367 -0.94 7.44 23.18
C LEU A 367 -2.30 6.90 22.75
N LYS A 368 -2.50 6.59 21.45
CA LYS A 368 -3.79 6.13 20.93
C LYS A 368 -4.36 4.90 21.64
N PRO A 369 -3.63 3.77 21.82
CA PRO A 369 -4.15 2.64 22.59
C PRO A 369 -4.43 3.00 24.05
N LEU A 370 -3.68 3.93 24.65
CA LEU A 370 -3.89 4.33 26.05
C LEU A 370 -5.15 5.18 26.29
N MET A 371 -5.78 5.68 25.21
CA MET A 371 -7.02 6.42 25.34
C MET A 371 -8.16 5.55 25.92
N GLU A 372 -8.10 4.23 25.77
CA GLU A 372 -9.11 3.33 26.34
C GLU A 372 -9.11 3.31 27.88
N PHE A 373 -7.99 3.68 28.50
CA PHE A 373 -7.82 3.81 29.95
C PHE A 373 -8.10 5.23 30.48
N GLY A 374 -8.69 6.10 29.65
CA GLY A 374 -9.02 7.48 30.02
C GLY A 374 -7.79 8.39 30.17
N LEU A 375 -6.96 8.50 29.12
CA LEU A 375 -5.80 9.40 29.07
C LEU A 375 -6.12 10.86 29.48
N LYS A 376 -5.43 11.39 30.51
CA LYS A 376 -5.66 12.76 31.03
C LYS A 376 -4.47 13.70 30.84
N ARG A 377 -3.28 13.26 31.21
CA ARG A 377 -2.07 14.11 31.18
C ARG A 377 -0.87 13.33 30.64
N VAL A 378 -0.03 14.03 29.89
CA VAL A 378 1.23 13.51 29.33
C VAL A 378 2.34 14.49 29.65
N ILE A 379 3.43 13.98 30.21
CA ILE A 379 4.71 14.68 30.28
C ILE A 379 5.69 13.90 29.40
N VAL A 380 6.34 14.59 28.47
CA VAL A 380 7.28 13.96 27.55
C VAL A 380 8.59 14.73 27.46
N SER A 381 9.71 14.00 27.49
CA SER A 381 11.03 14.55 27.19
C SER A 381 11.64 13.82 26.00
N THR A 382 11.97 14.56 24.94
CA THR A 382 12.48 13.98 23.68
C THR A 382 13.99 14.15 23.58
N MET A 383 14.64 13.09 23.08
CA MET A 383 16.05 13.01 22.71
C MET A 383 16.10 12.74 21.21
N GLN A 384 16.10 13.82 20.44
CA GLN A 384 15.96 13.77 19.01
C GLN A 384 17.32 13.65 18.31
N ALA A 385 17.40 12.76 17.33
CA ALA A 385 18.53 12.62 16.41
C ALA A 385 18.79 13.86 15.54
N LEU A 386 20.02 13.94 15.01
CA LEU A 386 20.54 15.01 14.17
C LEU A 386 19.84 15.12 12.82
N SER A 387 19.45 14.01 12.20
CA SER A 387 18.80 14.02 10.89
C SER A 387 17.45 14.73 10.88
N GLY A 388 16.82 14.94 12.05
CA GLY A 388 15.60 15.75 12.19
C GLY A 388 15.78 17.22 11.83
N ALA A 389 17.00 17.75 11.91
CA ALA A 389 17.33 19.12 11.47
C ALA A 389 17.60 19.22 9.95
N GLY A 390 17.50 18.12 9.21
CA GLY A 390 17.85 18.05 7.79
C GLY A 390 19.36 18.23 7.54
N TYR A 391 19.71 18.72 6.36
CA TYR A 391 21.10 19.06 5.99
C TYR A 391 21.16 20.50 5.49
N PRO A 392 22.11 21.35 5.96
CA PRO A 392 23.33 21.02 6.72
C PRO A 392 23.12 20.64 8.19
N GLY A 393 21.90 20.79 8.72
CA GLY A 393 21.53 20.26 10.03
C GLY A 393 22.21 20.98 11.18
N VAL A 394 22.58 20.22 12.21
CA VAL A 394 23.26 20.71 13.41
C VAL A 394 24.78 20.72 13.18
N PRO A 395 25.48 21.84 13.40
CA PRO A 395 26.94 21.89 13.33
C PRO A 395 27.59 20.85 14.24
N SER A 396 28.67 20.21 13.79
CA SER A 396 29.31 19.11 14.53
C SER A 396 29.83 19.52 15.90
N LEU A 397 30.42 20.71 16.02
CA LEU A 397 30.94 21.21 17.29
C LEU A 397 29.85 21.54 18.32
N ASP A 398 28.61 21.78 17.88
CA ASP A 398 27.50 22.06 18.79
C ASP A 398 26.98 20.79 19.48
N ILE A 399 27.25 19.60 18.94
CA ILE A 399 26.66 18.33 19.40
C ILE A 399 27.66 17.26 19.85
N ILE A 400 28.92 17.30 19.39
CA ILE A 400 29.94 16.35 19.87
C ILE A 400 30.12 16.56 21.38
N ASP A 401 30.04 15.46 22.13
CA ASP A 401 30.11 15.47 23.61
C ASP A 401 29.07 16.40 24.27
N ASN A 402 27.92 16.63 23.62
CA ASN A 402 26.94 17.60 24.08
C ASN A 402 25.49 17.15 23.89
N VAL A 403 24.58 17.86 24.58
CA VAL A 403 23.13 17.80 24.39
C VAL A 403 22.62 19.23 24.28
N ILE A 404 21.79 19.51 23.27
CA ILE A 404 21.20 20.85 23.08
C ILE A 404 19.76 20.81 23.60
N PRO A 405 19.44 21.50 24.71
CA PRO A 405 18.13 21.39 25.37
C PRO A 405 17.08 22.33 24.74
N TYR A 406 17.21 22.63 23.45
CA TYR A 406 16.31 23.53 22.76
C TYR A 406 16.24 23.22 21.27
N ILE A 407 15.01 23.06 20.79
CA ILE A 407 14.70 22.93 19.36
C ILE A 407 13.57 23.93 19.07
N PRO A 408 13.81 24.97 18.24
CA PRO A 408 12.84 26.03 18.04
C PRO A 408 11.46 25.52 17.59
N LYS A 409 10.41 25.92 18.33
CA LYS A 409 9.00 25.61 18.09
C LYS A 409 8.62 24.13 18.24
N GLU A 410 9.53 23.27 18.69
CA GLU A 410 9.32 21.83 18.66
C GLU A 410 8.37 21.36 19.76
N GLU A 411 8.43 21.99 20.93
CA GLU A 411 7.58 21.69 22.08
C GLU A 411 6.12 22.07 21.79
N GLU A 412 5.89 23.28 21.26
CA GLU A 412 4.56 23.77 20.93
C GLU A 412 3.93 22.96 19.80
N LYS A 413 4.71 22.57 18.78
CA LYS A 413 4.25 21.67 17.72
C LYS A 413 3.84 20.33 18.29
N LEU A 414 4.68 19.72 19.13
CA LEU A 414 4.39 18.41 19.71
C LEU A 414 3.10 18.43 20.51
N GLN A 415 2.90 19.47 21.33
CA GLN A 415 1.69 19.65 22.12
C GLN A 415 0.45 19.85 21.21
N LEU A 416 0.44 20.88 20.37
CA LEU A 416 -0.73 21.27 19.58
C LEU A 416 -1.12 20.21 18.54
N GLU A 417 -0.13 19.63 17.86
CA GLU A 417 -0.38 18.60 16.86
C GLU A 417 -0.96 17.33 17.51
N SER A 418 -0.46 16.91 18.68
CA SER A 418 -0.98 15.75 19.40
C SER A 418 -2.47 15.92 19.76
N LEU A 419 -2.87 17.11 20.20
CA LEU A 419 -4.27 17.39 20.53
C LEU A 419 -5.19 17.32 19.30
N LYS A 420 -4.72 17.80 18.14
CA LYS A 420 -5.48 17.67 16.89
C LYS A 420 -5.55 16.21 16.46
N ILE A 421 -4.44 15.48 16.44
CA ILE A 421 -4.34 14.09 16.00
C ILE A 421 -5.23 13.16 16.83
N LEU A 422 -5.20 13.28 18.15
CA LEU A 422 -6.01 12.48 19.07
C LEU A 422 -7.45 13.02 19.21
N GLY A 423 -7.75 14.12 18.53
CA GLY A 423 -9.06 14.76 18.52
C GLY A 423 -10.13 13.97 17.76
N THR A 424 -11.37 14.41 17.87
CA THR A 424 -12.53 13.78 17.22
C THR A 424 -13.03 14.64 16.07
N PHE A 425 -13.19 14.03 14.89
CA PHE A 425 -13.82 14.68 13.75
C PHE A 425 -15.35 14.65 13.87
N ASP A 426 -16.00 15.81 13.81
CA ASP A 426 -17.46 15.95 13.95
C ASP A 426 -18.23 15.97 12.61
N GLY A 427 -17.52 15.78 11.49
CA GLY A 427 -18.06 15.89 10.13
C GLY A 427 -17.76 17.23 9.45
N VAL A 428 -17.37 18.26 10.21
CA VAL A 428 -17.02 19.59 9.69
C VAL A 428 -15.61 20.00 10.10
N LYS A 429 -15.22 19.73 11.35
CA LYS A 429 -13.91 20.05 11.89
C LYS A 429 -13.44 19.01 12.91
N VAL A 430 -12.19 19.09 13.31
CA VAL A 430 -11.64 18.28 14.40
C VAL A 430 -11.75 19.06 15.70
N LYS A 431 -12.46 18.51 16.68
CA LYS A 431 -12.41 18.97 18.06
C LYS A 431 -11.13 18.41 18.70
N PRO A 432 -10.20 19.26 19.20
CA PRO A 432 -9.00 18.79 19.86
C PRO A 432 -9.30 17.89 21.05
N ALA A 433 -8.41 16.93 21.31
CA ALA A 433 -8.50 16.06 22.48
C ALA A 433 -8.42 16.87 23.79
N ASP A 434 -9.18 16.47 24.80
CA ASP A 434 -9.18 17.09 26.13
C ASP A 434 -8.11 16.43 27.01
N ILE A 435 -6.84 16.69 26.67
CA ILE A 435 -5.66 16.11 27.31
C ILE A 435 -4.66 17.24 27.57
N ILE A 436 -3.96 17.22 28.71
CA ILE A 436 -2.89 18.19 28.99
C ILE A 436 -1.54 17.56 28.61
N ILE A 437 -0.76 18.25 27.78
CA ILE A 437 0.55 17.77 27.33
C ILE A 437 1.61 18.80 27.70
N SER A 438 2.65 18.36 28.40
CA SER A 438 3.87 19.13 28.67
C SER A 438 5.04 18.45 27.97
N ALA A 439 5.83 19.22 27.23
CA ALA A 439 6.91 18.70 26.40
C ALA A 439 8.22 19.43 26.71
N SER A 440 9.32 18.68 26.69
CA SER A 440 10.69 19.20 26.67
C SER A 440 11.46 18.54 25.52
N CYS A 441 12.01 19.33 24.59
CA CYS A 441 12.59 18.78 23.36
C CYS A 441 14.09 19.06 23.23
N ASN A 442 14.88 18.00 23.16
CA ASN A 442 16.34 18.06 23.19
C ASN A 442 16.94 17.42 21.93
N ARG A 443 18.08 17.93 21.47
CA ARG A 443 18.89 17.31 20.42
C ARG A 443 20.05 16.55 21.05
N VAL A 444 20.29 15.33 20.56
CA VAL A 444 21.39 14.46 21.02
C VAL A 444 22.26 14.02 19.84
N ASN A 445 23.49 13.59 20.13
CA ASN A 445 24.44 13.09 19.14
C ASN A 445 24.10 11.67 18.63
N VAL A 446 22.92 11.53 18.03
CA VAL A 446 22.41 10.31 17.41
C VAL A 446 22.08 10.62 15.96
N ARG A 447 22.48 9.76 15.02
CA ARG A 447 22.27 10.01 13.59
C ARG A 447 20.79 10.03 13.19
N ASP A 448 20.08 8.95 13.50
CA ASP A 448 18.66 8.72 13.20
C ASP A 448 17.99 8.00 14.37
N GLY A 449 16.70 8.28 14.58
CA GLY A 449 15.88 7.76 15.67
C GLY A 449 15.60 8.83 16.73
N HIS A 450 14.33 9.10 17.05
CA HIS A 450 13.98 9.97 18.18
C HIS A 450 13.53 9.10 19.34
N LEU A 451 14.19 9.24 20.48
CA LEU A 451 13.82 8.55 21.71
C LEU A 451 13.01 9.50 22.57
N GLU A 452 11.93 9.04 23.15
CA GLU A 452 11.06 9.85 24.01
C GLU A 452 10.83 9.14 25.34
N ALA A 453 11.03 9.86 26.43
CA ALA A 453 10.61 9.43 27.75
C ALA A 453 9.22 9.98 28.03
N VAL A 454 8.24 9.09 28.15
CA VAL A 454 6.82 9.44 28.25
C VAL A 454 6.29 9.03 29.61
N PHE A 455 5.62 9.96 30.28
CA PHE A 455 4.97 9.79 31.56
C PHE A 455 3.51 10.14 31.39
N VAL A 456 2.62 9.24 31.80
CA VAL A 456 1.21 9.31 31.46
C VAL A 456 0.37 9.17 32.72
N GLU A 457 -0.60 10.07 32.88
CA GLU A 457 -1.71 9.91 33.79
C GLU A 457 -2.94 9.42 33.04
N LEU A 458 -3.53 8.36 33.58
CA LEU A 458 -4.74 7.71 33.10
C LEU A 458 -5.81 7.81 34.19
N GLU A 459 -7.08 7.84 33.79
CA GLU A 459 -8.23 7.78 34.69
C GLU A 459 -8.32 6.42 35.38
N ASP A 460 -8.09 5.36 34.61
CA ASP A 460 -7.95 4.01 35.12
C ASP A 460 -6.54 3.76 35.67
N ASN A 461 -6.37 2.66 36.39
CA ASN A 461 -5.09 2.24 36.96
C ASN A 461 -4.61 0.89 36.40
N PRO A 462 -4.38 0.78 35.08
CA PRO A 462 -3.94 -0.47 34.48
C PRO A 462 -2.56 -0.89 35.01
N THR A 463 -2.34 -2.19 35.03
CA THR A 463 -1.03 -2.79 35.24
C THR A 463 -0.10 -2.50 34.05
N PRO A 464 1.23 -2.46 34.25
CA PRO A 464 2.19 -2.37 33.14
C PRO A 464 1.94 -3.43 32.06
N GLU A 465 1.58 -4.64 32.46
CA GLU A 465 1.30 -5.76 31.56
C GLU A 465 0.08 -5.49 30.66
N GLU A 466 -1.01 -4.92 31.21
CA GLU A 466 -2.17 -4.49 30.42
C GLU A 466 -1.82 -3.36 29.44
N VAL A 467 -0.96 -2.43 29.84
CA VAL A 467 -0.47 -1.36 28.97
C VAL A 467 0.37 -1.93 27.82
N GLU A 468 1.27 -2.87 28.12
CA GLU A 468 2.07 -3.54 27.09
C GLU A 468 1.19 -4.38 26.14
N GLU A 469 0.17 -5.07 26.65
CA GLU A 469 -0.81 -5.80 25.86
C GLU A 469 -1.55 -4.86 24.91
N ALA A 470 -2.00 -3.70 25.38
CA ALA A 470 -2.64 -2.68 24.55
C ALA A 470 -1.72 -2.21 23.40
N PHE A 471 -0.43 -2.00 23.69
CA PHE A 471 0.57 -1.70 22.67
C PHE A 471 0.75 -2.85 21.67
N ARG A 472 0.95 -4.09 22.14
CA ARG A 472 1.16 -5.27 21.27
C ARG A 472 -0.04 -5.53 20.34
N ASN A 473 -1.25 -5.28 20.84
CA ASN A 473 -2.51 -5.52 20.12
C ASN A 473 -2.96 -4.35 19.24
N PHE A 474 -2.35 -3.16 19.36
CA PHE A 474 -2.74 -1.99 18.58
C PHE A 474 -2.61 -2.23 17.07
N ARG A 475 -3.73 -2.09 16.35
CA ARG A 475 -3.81 -2.18 14.88
C ARG A 475 -4.76 -1.11 14.36
N GLY A 476 -4.32 -0.37 13.35
CA GLY A 476 -5.11 0.63 12.66
C GLY A 476 -5.75 0.11 11.36
N GLU A 477 -6.34 1.01 10.59
CA GLU A 477 -6.84 0.70 9.25
C GLU A 477 -5.76 0.20 8.28
N PRO A 478 -4.53 0.76 8.26
CA PRO A 478 -3.48 0.29 7.35
C PRO A 478 -3.20 -1.21 7.45
N GLN A 479 -3.15 -1.76 8.66
CA GLN A 479 -2.91 -3.19 8.89
C GLN A 479 -4.10 -4.04 8.45
N ARG A 480 -5.33 -3.56 8.68
CA ARG A 480 -6.56 -4.26 8.26
C ARG A 480 -6.68 -4.32 6.74
N LEU A 481 -6.27 -3.25 6.06
CA LEU A 481 -6.26 -3.13 4.61
C LEU A 481 -4.99 -3.74 3.97
N LYS A 482 -4.01 -4.16 4.78
CA LYS A 482 -2.71 -4.69 4.34
C LYS A 482 -2.02 -3.75 3.33
N LEU A 483 -1.97 -2.46 3.67
CA LEU A 483 -1.32 -1.47 2.80
C LEU A 483 0.18 -1.79 2.65
N PRO A 484 0.79 -1.56 1.48
CA PRO A 484 2.16 -2.00 1.21
C PRO A 484 3.20 -1.50 2.21
N THR A 485 3.10 -0.23 2.65
CA THR A 485 4.04 0.40 3.58
C THR A 485 3.62 0.22 5.05
N ALA A 486 2.46 -0.39 5.32
CA ALA A 486 2.00 -0.61 6.68
C ALA A 486 2.86 -1.67 7.39
N PRO A 487 3.45 -1.38 8.56
CA PRO A 487 4.11 -2.41 9.34
C PRO A 487 3.06 -3.37 9.88
N GLU A 488 3.40 -4.66 9.97
CA GLU A 488 2.51 -5.68 10.58
C GLU A 488 2.14 -5.31 12.03
N LYS A 489 3.10 -4.74 12.76
CA LYS A 489 2.97 -4.28 14.14
C LYS A 489 3.33 -2.79 14.21
N PRO A 490 2.37 -1.86 14.29
CA PRO A 490 2.66 -0.43 14.43
C PRO A 490 3.49 -0.10 15.66
N ILE A 491 3.26 -0.86 16.75
CA ILE A 491 4.01 -0.77 18.00
C ILE A 491 4.66 -2.12 18.28
N ILE A 492 5.96 -2.10 18.56
CA ILE A 492 6.74 -3.27 18.99
C ILE A 492 7.17 -3.04 20.43
N VAL A 493 6.78 -3.94 21.33
CA VAL A 493 7.18 -3.88 22.74
C VAL A 493 8.47 -4.68 22.94
N ARG A 494 9.42 -4.12 23.67
CA ARG A 494 10.66 -4.75 24.12
C ARG A 494 10.60 -4.99 25.62
N ASP A 495 10.88 -6.22 26.02
CA ASP A 495 10.86 -6.65 27.41
C ASP A 495 12.24 -6.44 28.07
N GLU A 496 13.31 -6.32 27.26
CA GLU A 496 14.65 -6.15 27.77
C GLU A 496 14.81 -4.79 28.48
N PRO A 497 15.47 -4.74 29.66
CA PRO A 497 15.47 -3.57 30.53
C PRO A 497 16.30 -2.38 30.01
N ASP A 498 17.05 -2.55 28.93
CA ASP A 498 17.89 -1.53 28.29
C ASP A 498 17.41 -1.16 26.89
N ARG A 499 16.14 -1.47 26.55
CA ARG A 499 15.52 -1.18 25.25
C ARG A 499 14.35 -0.21 25.39
N PRO A 500 14.04 0.59 24.35
CA PRO A 500 14.66 0.63 23.03
C PRO A 500 15.96 1.45 22.98
N GLN A 501 16.78 1.21 21.97
CA GLN A 501 18.00 1.97 21.69
C GLN A 501 18.04 2.43 20.22
N PRO A 502 18.31 3.71 19.92
CA PRO A 502 18.24 4.25 18.56
C PRO A 502 19.01 3.45 17.51
N ARG A 503 20.22 3.00 17.83
CA ARG A 503 21.06 2.24 16.88
C ARG A 503 20.50 0.86 16.53
N TYR A 504 19.80 0.22 17.47
CA TYR A 504 19.40 -1.18 17.35
C TYR A 504 17.94 -1.37 16.95
N ASP A 505 17.09 -0.39 17.25
CA ASP A 505 15.64 -0.52 17.15
C ASP A 505 14.98 0.40 16.12
N ARG A 506 15.66 1.45 15.65
CA ARG A 506 15.02 2.44 14.77
C ARG A 506 14.51 1.85 13.46
N ASP A 507 15.09 0.74 12.99
CA ASP A 507 14.76 0.13 11.70
C ASP A 507 13.70 -0.98 11.82
N GLU A 508 13.12 -1.17 13.01
CA GLU A 508 12.07 -2.16 13.24
C GLU A 508 10.82 -1.93 12.37
N GLY A 509 10.31 -3.03 11.80
CA GLY A 509 9.29 -3.00 10.74
C GLY A 509 9.67 -2.09 9.56
N GLY A 510 10.94 -2.12 9.13
CA GLY A 510 11.45 -1.28 8.05
C GLY A 510 11.50 0.21 8.40
N GLY A 511 11.62 0.53 9.69
CA GLY A 511 11.58 1.90 10.22
C GLY A 511 10.18 2.51 10.29
N MET A 512 9.13 1.73 10.02
CA MET A 512 7.73 2.16 10.12
C MET A 512 7.08 1.84 11.48
N SER A 513 7.69 0.99 12.30
CA SER A 513 7.17 0.67 13.64
C SER A 513 7.74 1.62 14.69
N VAL A 514 6.94 1.94 15.72
CA VAL A 514 7.43 2.59 16.94
C VAL A 514 7.78 1.51 17.94
N VAL A 515 9.00 1.54 18.48
CA VAL A 515 9.46 0.58 19.48
C VAL A 515 9.25 1.16 20.87
N VAL A 516 8.51 0.45 21.71
CA VAL A 516 8.25 0.80 23.10
C VAL A 516 9.01 -0.16 24.01
N GLY A 517 9.51 0.35 25.12
CA GLY A 517 10.12 -0.46 26.17
C GLY A 517 10.06 0.26 27.50
N ARG A 518 10.60 -0.39 28.55
CA ARG A 518 10.63 0.15 29.92
C ARG A 518 9.24 0.51 30.46
N VAL A 519 8.19 -0.19 30.05
CA VAL A 519 6.83 0.06 30.55
C VAL A 519 6.78 -0.30 32.04
N ARG A 520 6.37 0.66 32.89
CA ARG A 520 6.34 0.47 34.34
C ARG A 520 5.45 1.50 35.02
N ARG A 521 5.03 1.22 36.25
CA ARG A 521 4.33 2.20 37.09
C ARG A 521 5.19 3.45 37.29
N ASP A 522 4.53 4.60 37.26
CA ASP A 522 5.13 5.86 37.67
C ASP A 522 4.62 6.26 39.06
N PRO A 523 5.49 6.69 40.00
CA PRO A 523 5.03 7.10 41.34
C PRO A 523 4.36 8.47 41.38
N ALA A 524 4.50 9.31 40.35
CA ALA A 524 3.91 10.64 40.28
C ALA A 524 2.63 10.67 39.43
N LEU A 525 2.60 9.88 38.35
CA LEU A 525 1.44 9.68 37.47
C LEU A 525 0.95 8.23 37.55
N THR A 526 0.56 7.62 36.42
CA THR A 526 0.08 6.22 36.38
C THR A 526 1.17 5.29 35.82
N VAL A 527 1.63 5.56 34.60
CA VAL A 527 2.58 4.71 33.87
C VAL A 527 3.64 5.56 33.18
N LYS A 528 4.83 5.01 33.01
CA LYS A 528 5.89 5.59 32.17
C LYS A 528 6.54 4.54 31.29
N TYR A 529 7.02 4.99 30.14
CA TYR A 529 7.68 4.15 29.15
C TYR A 529 8.65 4.97 28.32
N LEU A 530 9.45 4.28 27.51
CA LEU A 530 10.23 4.88 26.44
C LEU A 530 9.63 4.48 25.10
N CYS A 531 9.55 5.40 24.14
CA CYS A 531 9.25 5.07 22.75
C CYS A 531 10.32 5.61 21.79
N LEU A 532 10.57 4.87 20.72
CA LEU A 532 11.57 5.19 19.70
C LEU A 532 10.95 4.99 18.31
N GLY A 533 11.12 5.98 17.43
CA GLY A 533 10.77 5.83 16.02
C GLY A 533 11.80 6.44 15.06
N HIS A 534 11.80 5.94 13.82
CA HIS A 534 12.68 6.45 12.76
C HIS A 534 12.16 7.80 12.24
N ASN A 535 12.84 8.89 12.59
CA ASN A 535 12.36 10.24 12.31
C ASN A 535 12.30 10.62 10.82
N THR A 536 13.06 9.97 9.94
CA THR A 536 13.01 10.23 8.49
C THR A 536 12.22 9.20 7.68
N ILE A 537 11.79 8.10 8.30
CA ILE A 537 10.94 7.07 7.67
C ILE A 537 9.54 7.23 8.28
N ARG A 538 9.25 6.61 9.44
CA ARG A 538 7.97 6.80 10.13
C ARG A 538 7.67 8.26 10.42
N GLY A 539 8.68 9.02 10.81
CA GLY A 539 8.56 10.44 11.12
C GLY A 539 8.49 11.36 9.91
N ALA A 540 8.63 10.87 8.68
CA ALA A 540 8.61 11.69 7.47
C ALA A 540 8.09 10.95 6.22
N ALA A 541 8.98 10.47 5.35
CA ALA A 541 8.59 10.01 4.02
C ALA A 541 7.66 8.78 4.08
N GLY A 542 7.91 7.85 4.99
CA GLY A 542 7.09 6.66 5.17
C GLY A 542 5.68 6.98 5.67
N ALA A 543 5.51 8.00 6.52
CA ALA A 543 4.17 8.48 6.90
C ALA A 543 3.41 9.02 5.69
N GLY A 544 4.05 9.85 4.86
CA GLY A 544 3.42 10.39 3.65
C GLY A 544 3.01 9.31 2.67
N VAL A 545 3.87 8.32 2.41
CA VAL A 545 3.54 7.18 1.55
C VAL A 545 2.35 6.41 2.13
N LEU A 546 2.35 6.08 3.42
CA LEU A 546 1.26 5.35 4.08
C LEU A 546 -0.06 6.14 4.07
N SER A 547 0.00 7.46 4.26
CA SER A 547 -1.13 8.38 4.14
C SER A 547 -1.72 8.35 2.73
N ALA A 548 -0.89 8.39 1.70
CA ALA A 548 -1.33 8.29 0.31
C ALA A 548 -1.93 6.89 0.01
N GLU A 549 -1.32 5.81 0.49
CA GLU A 549 -1.87 4.45 0.36
C GLU A 549 -3.27 4.37 0.97
N LEU A 550 -3.47 4.92 2.17
CA LEU A 550 -4.79 4.91 2.82
C LEU A 550 -5.82 5.68 1.98
N MET A 551 -5.43 6.82 1.41
CA MET A 551 -6.32 7.61 0.54
C MET A 551 -6.67 6.89 -0.76
N VAL A 552 -5.72 6.20 -1.40
CA VAL A 552 -6.00 5.30 -2.52
C VAL A 552 -6.96 4.19 -2.08
N ALA A 553 -6.70 3.60 -0.91
CA ALA A 553 -7.50 2.50 -0.40
C ALA A 553 -8.96 2.89 -0.10
N LYS A 554 -9.17 4.16 0.26
CA LYS A 554 -10.47 4.77 0.54
C LYS A 554 -11.14 5.41 -0.69
N GLY A 555 -10.50 5.35 -1.87
CA GLY A 555 -11.03 5.93 -3.11
C GLY A 555 -11.03 7.46 -3.14
N ILE A 556 -10.16 8.11 -2.37
CA ILE A 556 -9.99 9.57 -2.33
C ILE A 556 -9.05 10.04 -3.44
N LEU A 557 -8.03 9.23 -3.75
CA LEU A 557 -7.06 9.41 -4.83
C LEU A 557 -7.40 8.53 -6.02
#